data_AF-A0AB34D2I7-F1
#
_entry.id   AF-A0AB34D2I7-F1
#
_cell.length_a   1.000
_cell.length_b   1.000
_cell.length_c   1.000
_cell.angle_alpha   90.00
_cell.angle_beta   90.00
_cell.angle_gamma   90.00
#
_symmetry.space_group_name_H-M   'P 1'
#
loop_
_entity.id
_entity.type
_entity.pdbx_description
1 polymer ?
#
loop_
_entity_poly.entity_id
_entity_poly.type
_entity_poly.pdbx_seq_one_letter_code
_entity_poly.pdbx_strand_id
1 'polypeptide(L)'
;MIQTIMTAAEKKEKMERLHEITFVESPEIIKPWEDEVAKNLAARNMATREKIRRVAMTAREDLDSKDLVMKDILDARQKIGE
;
A
#
# COMPACT_ATOMS: atom_id res chain seq x y z
N MET A 1 -31.89 36.37 39.43
CA MET A 1 -30.92 35.34 38.97
C MET A 1 -30.44 34.60 40.20
N ILE A 2 -30.74 33.29 40.32
CA ILE A 2 -30.19 32.46 41.39
C ILE A 2 -28.87 31.90 40.86
N GLN A 3 -27.75 32.31 41.46
CA GLN A 3 -26.46 31.69 41.19
C GLN A 3 -26.42 30.35 41.93
N THR A 4 -26.48 29.25 41.17
CA THR A 4 -26.25 27.91 41.73
C THR A 4 -24.77 27.78 42.06
N ILE A 5 -24.42 27.95 43.35
CA ILE A 5 -23.04 27.81 43.82
C ILE A 5 -22.79 26.31 44.05
N MET A 6 -22.08 25.67 43.11
CA MET A 6 -21.63 24.30 43.31
C MET A 6 -20.69 24.22 44.51
N THR A 7 -20.89 23.22 45.36
CA THR A 7 -20.04 22.94 46.51
C THR A 7 -18.67 22.41 46.05
N ALA A 8 -17.67 22.52 46.93
CA ALA A 8 -16.30 22.05 46.62
C ALA A 8 -16.26 20.54 46.30
N ALA A 9 -17.15 19.75 46.93
CA ALA A 9 -17.27 18.32 46.69
C ALA A 9 -17.79 18.02 45.27
N GLU A 10 -18.83 18.73 44.83
CA GLU A 10 -19.40 18.57 43.48
C GLU A 10 -18.41 18.98 42.39
N LYS A 11 -17.59 20.02 42.64
CA LYS A 11 -16.52 20.41 41.72
C LYS A 11 -15.43 19.36 41.62
N LYS A 12 -15.06 18.72 42.73
CA LYS A 12 -14.05 17.66 42.78
C LYS A 12 -14.54 16.40 42.06
N GLU A 13 -15.77 15.97 42.32
CA GLU A 13 -16.37 14.81 41.67
C GLU A 13 -16.55 15.03 40.15
N LYS A 14 -16.99 16.22 39.73
CA LYS A 14 -17.08 16.58 38.32
C LYS A 14 -15.71 16.63 37.65
N MET A 15 -14.69 17.10 38.36
CA MET A 15 -13.30 17.05 37.91
C MET A 15 -12.83 15.61 37.76
N GLU A 16 -13.02 14.73 38.74
CA GLU A 16 -12.61 13.32 38.66
C GLU A 16 -13.25 12.61 37.45
N ARG A 17 -14.56 12.81 37.21
CA ARG A 17 -15.24 12.28 36.01
C ARG A 17 -14.73 12.86 34.68
N LEU A 18 -14.24 14.10 34.66
CA LEU A 18 -13.66 14.73 33.47
C LEU A 18 -12.24 14.19 33.15
N HIS A 19 -11.55 13.62 34.13
CA HIS A 19 -10.20 13.05 33.96
C HIS A 19 -10.19 11.56 33.59
N GLU A 20 -11.36 10.92 33.43
CA GLU A 20 -11.47 9.58 32.87
C GLU A 20 -11.28 9.61 31.34
N ILE A 21 -10.07 9.99 30.91
CA ILE A 21 -9.65 9.86 29.51
C ILE A 21 -9.42 8.37 29.24
N THR A 22 -10.42 7.73 28.64
CA THR A 22 -10.27 6.39 28.09
C THR A 22 -9.50 6.52 26.77
N PHE A 23 -8.20 6.25 26.81
CA PHE A 23 -7.40 6.12 25.60
C PHE A 23 -7.84 4.85 24.88
N VAL A 24 -8.65 5.01 23.84
CA VAL A 24 -8.96 3.92 22.90
C VAL A 24 -7.74 3.78 21.99
N GLU A 25 -7.08 2.62 22.03
CA GLU A 25 -5.99 2.33 21.09
C GLU A 25 -6.49 2.51 19.65
N SER A 26 -5.76 3.29 18.86
CA SER A 26 -6.04 3.40 17.43
C SER A 26 -5.89 2.01 16.80
N PRO A 27 -6.78 1.59 15.88
CA PRO A 27 -6.54 0.38 15.10
C PRO A 27 -5.17 0.47 14.43
N GLU A 28 -4.45 -0.65 14.40
CA GLU A 28 -3.16 -0.74 13.71
C GLU A 28 -3.33 -0.28 12.26
N ILE A 29 -2.75 0.88 11.94
CA ILE A 29 -2.75 1.41 10.57
C ILE A 29 -1.69 0.63 9.80
N ILE A 30 -2.11 -0.45 9.15
CA ILE A 30 -1.27 -1.16 8.19
C ILE A 30 -1.00 -0.21 7.03
N LYS A 31 0.28 0.01 6.72
CA LYS A 31 0.64 0.85 5.59
C LYS A 31 0.11 0.21 4.30
N PRO A 32 -0.39 0.99 3.32
CA PRO A 32 -0.96 0.43 2.10
C PRO A 32 -0.03 -0.50 1.30
N TRP A 33 1.29 -0.39 1.46
CA TRP A 33 2.29 -1.26 0.80
C TRP A 33 2.65 -2.51 1.59
N GLU A 34 2.25 -2.58 2.87
CA GLU A 34 2.41 -3.76 3.73
C GLU A 34 1.23 -4.72 3.61
N ASP A 35 0.15 -4.29 2.94
CA ASP A 35 -0.97 -5.15 2.57
C ASP A 35 -0.48 -6.33 1.70
N GLU A 36 -1.00 -7.51 2.00
CA GLU A 36 -0.69 -8.75 1.29
C GLU A 36 -1.05 -8.64 -0.20
N VAL A 37 -2.10 -7.90 -0.56
CA VAL A 37 -2.44 -7.65 -1.96
C VAL A 37 -1.34 -6.87 -2.66
N ALA A 38 -0.82 -5.82 -2.01
CA ALA A 38 0.25 -4.99 -2.54
C ALA A 38 1.57 -5.76 -2.69
N LYS A 39 1.93 -6.58 -1.69
CA LYS A 39 3.12 -7.46 -1.75
C LYS A 39 3.01 -8.47 -2.90
N ASN A 40 1.85 -9.13 -3.04
CA ASN A 40 1.61 -10.09 -4.10
C ASN A 40 1.67 -9.45 -5.49
N LEU A 41 1.11 -8.24 -5.63
CA LEU A 41 1.19 -7.47 -6.87
C LEU A 41 2.64 -7.11 -7.20
N ALA A 42 3.42 -6.66 -6.21
CA ALA A 42 4.84 -6.35 -6.38
C ALA A 42 5.64 -7.58 -6.86
N ALA A 43 5.41 -8.75 -6.24
CA ALA A 43 6.07 -10.00 -6.64
C ALA A 43 5.73 -10.40 -8.09
N ARG A 44 4.44 -10.34 -8.48
CA ARG A 44 4.00 -10.62 -9.86
C ARG A 44 4.61 -9.66 -10.86
N ASN A 45 4.68 -8.37 -10.51
CA ASN A 45 5.29 -7.35 -11.36
C ASN A 45 6.80 -7.59 -11.54
N MET A 46 7.52 -7.99 -10.48
CA MET A 46 8.94 -8.36 -10.59
C MET A 46 9.14 -9.56 -11.51
N ALA A 47 8.36 -10.64 -11.33
CA ALA A 47 8.44 -11.81 -12.19
C ALA A 47 8.14 -11.49 -13.66
N THR A 48 7.15 -10.62 -13.90
CA THR A 48 6.76 -10.20 -15.25
C THR A 48 7.86 -9.36 -15.91
N ARG A 49 8.45 -8.41 -15.19
CA ARG A 49 9.58 -7.61 -15.67
C ARG A 49 10.78 -8.48 -16.04
N GLU A 50 11.09 -9.46 -15.21
CA GLU A 50 12.19 -10.39 -15.48
C GLU A 50 11.90 -11.28 -16.68
N LYS A 51 10.65 -11.76 -16.84
CA LYS A 51 10.25 -12.48 -18.05
C LYS A 51 10.46 -11.62 -19.31
N ILE A 52 9.99 -10.37 -19.29
CA ILE A 52 10.15 -9.44 -20.42
C ILE A 52 11.63 -9.20 -20.73
N ARG A 53 12.47 -9.02 -19.71
CA ARG A 53 13.92 -8.85 -19.89
C ARG A 53 14.54 -10.08 -20.58
N ARG A 54 14.19 -11.29 -20.15
CA ARG A 54 14.69 -12.52 -20.78
C ARG A 54 14.30 -12.58 -22.24
N VAL A 55 13.02 -12.41 -22.55
CA VAL A 55 12.53 -12.40 -23.93
C VAL A 55 13.27 -11.36 -24.77
N ALA A 56 13.52 -10.15 -24.24
CA ALA A 56 14.25 -9.11 -24.95
C ALA A 56 15.70 -9.51 -25.29
N MET A 57 16.37 -10.26 -24.41
CA MET A 57 17.78 -10.65 -24.55
C MET A 57 18.00 -11.98 -25.29
N THR A 58 17.00 -12.86 -25.31
CA THR A 58 17.10 -14.17 -25.95
C THR A 58 17.04 -14.05 -27.48
N ALA A 59 17.82 -14.88 -28.18
CA ALA A 59 17.82 -14.97 -29.64
C ALA A 59 16.47 -15.51 -30.14
N ARG A 60 16.00 -15.03 -31.31
CA ARG A 60 14.67 -15.39 -31.83
C ARG A 60 14.50 -16.88 -32.07
N GLU A 61 15.56 -17.57 -32.47
CA GLU A 61 15.55 -19.01 -32.74
C GLU A 61 15.32 -19.87 -31.48
N ASP A 62 15.61 -19.31 -30.30
CA ASP A 62 15.44 -19.99 -29.00
C ASP A 62 14.10 -19.65 -28.32
N LEU A 63 13.26 -18.80 -28.94
CA LEU A 63 12.00 -18.35 -28.36
C LEU A 63 10.82 -19.22 -28.83
N ASP A 64 9.87 -19.43 -27.91
CA ASP A 64 8.60 -20.06 -28.27
C ASP A 64 7.70 -19.10 -29.06
N SER A 65 6.63 -19.65 -29.66
CA SER A 65 5.68 -18.85 -30.46
C SER A 65 5.04 -17.66 -29.72
N LYS A 66 4.85 -17.72 -28.40
CA LYS A 66 4.23 -16.64 -27.61
C LYS A 66 5.24 -15.56 -27.27
N ASP A 67 6.44 -15.97 -26.90
CA ASP A 67 7.53 -15.07 -26.56
C ASP A 67 8.11 -14.41 -27.83
N LEU A 68 8.00 -15.04 -29.00
CA LEU A 68 8.29 -14.43 -30.30
C LEU A 68 7.41 -13.20 -30.57
N VAL A 69 6.09 -13.30 -30.35
CA VAL A 69 5.18 -12.14 -30.50
C VAL A 69 5.56 -11.02 -29.54
N MET A 70 5.94 -11.37 -28.30
CA MET A 70 6.40 -10.40 -27.33
C MET A 70 7.72 -9.74 -27.75
N LYS A 71 8.66 -10.51 -28.32
CA LYS A 71 9.92 -10.00 -28.88
C LYS A 71 9.67 -9.03 -30.04
N ASP A 72 8.74 -9.33 -30.93
CA ASP A 72 8.35 -8.43 -32.03
C ASP A 72 7.84 -7.08 -31.52
N ILE A 73 6.98 -7.09 -30.50
CA ILE A 73 6.46 -5.87 -29.89
C ILE A 73 7.58 -5.06 -29.23
N LEU A 74 8.51 -5.72 -28.54
CA LEU A 74 9.63 -5.07 -27.87
C LEU A 74 10.60 -4.44 -28.88
N ASP A 75 10.99 -5.19 -29.91
CA ASP A 75 11.90 -4.72 -30.97
C ASP A 75 11.26 -3.55 -31.75
N ALA A 76 9.95 -3.60 -32.02
CA ALA A 76 9.23 -2.50 -32.65
C ALA A 76 9.20 -1.23 -31.80
N ARG A 77 9.03 -1.35 -30.48
CA ARG A 77 9.05 -0.20 -29.56
C ARG A 77 10.44 0.41 -29.42
N GLN A 78 11.49 -0.40 -29.46
CA GLN A 78 12.87 0.11 -29.41
C GLN A 78 13.18 0.97 -30.64
N LYS A 79 12.74 0.58 -31.84
CA LYS A 79 12.89 1.34 -33.08
C LYS A 79 12.18 2.70 -33.10
N ILE A 80 11.18 2.92 -32.23
CA ILE A 80 10.46 4.21 -32.12
C ILE A 80 11.19 5.17 -31.19
N GLY A 81 12.06 4.65 -30.30
CA GLY A 81 12.83 5.44 -29.34
C GLY A 81 14.22 5.86 -29.84
N GLU A 82 14.63 5.39 -31.02
CA GLU A 82 15.83 5.82 -31.77
C GLU A 82 15.44 6.88 -32.82
#